data_AF-E3FPY6-F1
#
_entry.id   AF-E3FPY6-F1
#
_cell.length_a   1.000
_cell.length_b   1.000
_cell.length_c   1.000
_cell.angle_alpha   90.00
_cell.angle_beta   90.00
_cell.angle_gamma   90.00
#
_symmetry.space_group_name_H-M   'P 1'
#
loop_
_entity.id
_entity.type
_entity.pdbx_description
1 polymer ?
#
loop_
_entity_poly.entity_id
_entity_poly.type
_entity_poly.pdbx_seq_one_letter_code
_entity_poly.pdbx_strand_id
1 'polypeptide(L)'
;MTRDPSLIVTVDVEGAPVRIGEQVRIVSASREDSIDPRFLGCSGIVVALVFDDPWLQYPADPLIRVRVHGLGEDLFFVRELDGLPARAGAAFRALPPARAC
;
A
#
# COMPACT_ATOMS: atom_id res chain seq x y z
N MET A 1 1.00 26.14 -8.81
CA MET A 1 0.90 24.91 -8.01
C MET A 1 0.20 23.87 -8.86
N THR A 2 0.96 23.03 -9.56
CA THR A 2 0.38 21.87 -10.23
C THR A 2 0.19 20.83 -9.14
N ARG A 3 -1.06 20.64 -8.70
CA ARG A 3 -1.41 19.42 -7.96
C ARG A 3 -1.47 18.34 -9.01
N ASP A 4 -0.42 17.56 -9.17
CA ASP A 4 -0.57 16.27 -9.83
C ASP A 4 -1.54 15.47 -8.95
N PRO A 5 -2.77 15.17 -9.45
CA PRO A 5 -3.75 14.52 -8.61
C PRO A 5 -3.38 13.05 -8.53
N SER A 6 -2.92 12.59 -7.37
CA SER A 6 -2.84 11.16 -7.10
C SER A 6 -4.17 10.50 -7.47
N LEU A 7 -4.13 9.36 -8.14
CA LEU A 7 -5.33 8.61 -8.48
C LEU A 7 -5.72 7.73 -7.30
N ILE A 8 -6.92 7.94 -6.79
CA ILE A 8 -7.51 7.13 -5.72
C ILE A 8 -8.52 6.17 -6.34
N VAL A 9 -8.25 4.88 -6.25
CA VAL A 9 -9.10 3.81 -6.77
C VAL A 9 -9.79 3.10 -5.60
N THR A 10 -11.12 3.13 -5.57
CA THR A 10 -11.95 2.53 -4.52
C THR A 10 -12.71 1.29 -5.01
N VAL A 11 -12.25 0.69 -6.11
CA VAL A 11 -12.78 -0.55 -6.67
C VAL A 11 -11.65 -1.56 -6.82
N ASP A 12 -11.99 -2.85 -6.88
CA ASP A 12 -11.00 -3.90 -7.11
C ASP A 12 -10.28 -3.69 -8.45
N VAL A 13 -8.96 -3.82 -8.42
CA VAL A 13 -8.10 -3.76 -9.61
C VAL A 13 -7.59 -5.16 -9.89
N GLU A 14 -7.79 -5.64 -11.11
CA GLU A 14 -7.31 -6.96 -11.54
C GLU A 14 -5.78 -7.04 -11.43
N GLY A 15 -5.27 -8.11 -10.82
CA GLY A 15 -3.83 -8.33 -10.59
C GLY A 15 -3.27 -7.61 -9.35
N ALA A 16 -4.01 -6.69 -8.73
CA ALA A 16 -3.54 -6.02 -7.51
C ALA A 16 -3.34 -7.03 -6.34
N PRO A 17 -2.35 -6.78 -5.46
CA PRO A 17 -2.04 -7.70 -4.37
C PRO A 17 -3.13 -7.76 -3.29
N VAL A 18 -4.03 -6.77 -3.26
CA VAL A 18 -5.15 -6.66 -2.32
C VAL A 18 -6.43 -6.29 -3.04
N ARG A 19 -7.59 -6.56 -2.41
CA ARG A 19 -8.91 -6.08 -2.84
C ARG A 19 -9.45 -5.01 -1.91
N ILE A 20 -10.36 -4.19 -2.43
CA ILE A 20 -11.11 -3.23 -1.61
C ILE A 20 -12.06 -4.02 -0.71
N GLY A 21 -12.08 -3.66 0.57
CA GLY A 21 -12.80 -4.39 1.62
C GLY A 21 -12.04 -5.60 2.18
N GLU A 22 -10.86 -5.93 1.65
CA GLU A 22 -10.04 -7.03 2.17
C GLU A 22 -9.47 -6.68 3.55
N GLN A 23 -9.52 -7.63 4.48
CA GLN A 23 -8.87 -7.49 5.79
C GLN A 23 -7.39 -7.81 5.65
N VAL A 24 -6.54 -6.87 6.08
CA VAL A 24 -5.08 -6.99 6.05
C VAL A 24 -4.50 -6.77 7.43
N ARG A 25 -3.32 -7.34 7.67
CA ARG A 25 -2.57 -7.10 8.89
C ARG A 25 -1.37 -6.22 8.58
N ILE A 26 -1.14 -5.21 9.38
CA ILE A 26 0.04 -4.34 9.27
C ILE A 26 1.18 -5.04 10.00
N VAL A 27 2.38 -5.00 9.42
CA VAL A 27 3.57 -5.67 10.00
C VAL A 27 3.77 -5.27 11.47
N SER A 28 4.29 -6.19 12.26
CA SER A 28 4.54 -5.95 13.69
C SER A 28 5.78 -5.09 13.97
N ALA A 29 6.66 -4.94 12.98
CA ALA A 29 7.84 -4.09 13.04
C ALA A 29 8.18 -3.60 11.63
N SER A 30 8.41 -2.29 11.50
CA SER A 30 9.01 -1.71 10.30
C SER A 30 10.48 -1.41 10.55
N ARG A 31 11.31 -1.61 9.52
CA ARG A 31 12.71 -1.15 9.53
C ARG A 31 12.84 0.28 9.02
N GLU A 32 11.85 0.74 8.29
CA GLU A 32 11.75 2.10 7.78
C GLU A 32 10.79 2.83 8.74
N ASP A 33 11.21 3.95 9.33
CA ASP A 33 10.36 4.78 10.22
C ASP A 33 9.15 5.42 9.47
N SER A 34 8.71 4.81 8.36
CA SER A 34 7.58 5.19 7.51
C SER A 34 6.23 4.88 8.15
N ILE A 35 6.15 3.89 9.03
CA ILE A 35 4.90 3.48 9.66
C ILE A 35 4.72 4.17 11.01
N ASP A 36 3.56 4.83 11.21
CA ASP A 36 3.18 5.29 12.53
C ASP A 36 3.05 4.08 13.49
N PRO A 37 3.82 4.04 14.60
CA PRO A 37 3.88 2.90 15.51
C PRO A 37 2.53 2.43 16.06
N ARG A 38 1.52 3.31 16.09
CA ARG A 38 0.17 2.97 16.57
C ARG A 38 -0.51 1.91 15.71
N PHE A 39 -0.13 1.82 14.43
CA PHE A 39 -0.72 0.88 13.49
C PHE A 39 0.00 -0.48 13.42
N LEU A 40 1.21 -0.58 13.98
CA LEU A 40 2.01 -1.81 13.93
C LEU A 40 1.27 -2.99 14.58
N GLY A 41 1.25 -4.12 13.87
CA GLY A 41 0.60 -5.36 14.30
C GLY A 41 -0.93 -5.35 14.29
N CYS A 42 -1.56 -4.21 13.99
CA CYS A 42 -3.01 -4.06 13.93
C CYS A 42 -3.59 -4.66 12.64
N SER A 43 -4.88 -4.97 12.68
CA SER A 43 -5.63 -5.38 11.49
C SER A 43 -6.53 -4.25 11.02
N GLY A 44 -6.64 -4.07 9.72
CA GLY A 44 -7.49 -3.06 9.11
C GLY A 44 -8.14 -3.56 7.82
N ILE A 45 -8.99 -2.73 7.25
CA ILE A 45 -9.71 -2.98 6.01
C ILE A 45 -9.13 -2.09 4.91
N VAL A 46 -8.79 -2.66 3.76
CA VAL A 46 -8.38 -1.89 2.58
C VAL A 46 -9.56 -1.07 2.08
N VAL A 47 -9.38 0.25 1.95
CA VAL A 47 -10.44 1.16 1.49
C VAL A 47 -10.13 1.79 0.13
N ALA A 48 -8.85 1.86 -0.26
CA ALA A 48 -8.44 2.37 -1.57
C ALA A 48 -7.04 1.90 -1.95
N LEU A 49 -6.76 1.92 -3.25
CA LEU A 49 -5.42 1.95 -3.84
C LEU A 49 -5.11 3.39 -4.25
N VAL A 50 -3.92 3.88 -3.92
CA VAL A 50 -3.47 5.24 -4.21
C VAL A 50 -2.24 5.17 -5.09
N PHE A 51 -2.34 5.73 -6.29
CA PHE A 51 -1.23 5.86 -7.23
C PHE A 51 -0.74 7.31 -7.20
N ASP A 52 0.56 7.51 -6.96
CA ASP A 52 1.16 8.84 -6.92
C ASP A 52 1.11 9.55 -8.27
N ASP A 53 1.21 8.78 -9.37
CA ASP A 53 1.02 9.25 -10.74
C ASP A 53 -0.30 8.71 -11.30
N PRO A 54 -1.28 9.58 -11.65
CA PRO A 54 -2.58 9.14 -12.17
C PRO A 54 -2.50 8.44 -13.53
N TRP A 55 -1.40 8.61 -14.27
CA TRP A 55 -1.16 7.94 -15.55
C TRP A 55 -0.54 6.56 -15.38
N LEU A 56 -0.01 6.25 -14.19
CA LEU A 56 0.61 4.96 -13.86
C LEU A 56 -0.28 4.19 -12.90
N GLN A 57 -1.14 3.33 -13.46
CA GLN A 57 -1.93 2.37 -12.70
C GLN A 57 -1.22 1.02 -12.66
N TYR A 58 -1.86 0.02 -12.03
CA TYR A 58 -1.37 -1.36 -12.02
C TYR A 58 -0.94 -1.79 -13.43
N PRO A 59 0.27 -2.36 -13.61
CA PRO A 59 1.14 -3.00 -12.62
C PRO A 59 2.11 -2.09 -11.82
N ALA A 60 1.96 -0.75 -11.88
CA ALA A 60 2.68 0.13 -10.98
C ALA A 60 2.31 -0.15 -9.50
N ASP A 61 3.25 0.11 -8.58
CA ASP A 61 3.09 -0.18 -7.14
C ASP A 61 2.21 0.89 -6.46
N PRO A 62 1.00 0.55 -5.98
CA PRO A 62 0.17 1.49 -5.26
C PRO A 62 0.51 1.55 -3.77
N LEU A 63 0.27 2.71 -3.17
CA LEU A 63 0.05 2.79 -1.73
C LEU A 63 -1.35 2.23 -1.39
N ILE A 64 -1.42 1.42 -0.35
CA ILE A 64 -2.64 0.78 0.11
C ILE A 64 -3.21 1.61 1.25
N ARG A 65 -4.39 2.19 1.06
CA ARG A 65 -5.09 2.90 2.12
C ARG A 65 -5.84 1.90 2.98
N VAL A 66 -5.48 1.83 4.27
CA VAL A 66 -6.04 0.87 5.22
C VAL A 66 -6.73 1.62 6.36
N ARG A 67 -7.98 1.24 6.63
CA ARG A 67 -8.75 1.72 7.79
C ARG A 67 -8.61 0.76 8.95
N VAL A 68 -8.07 1.24 10.07
CA VAL A 68 -7.97 0.51 11.33
C VAL A 68 -9.00 1.05 12.32
N HIS A 69 -9.78 0.14 12.89
CA HIS A 69 -10.82 0.49 13.85
C HIS A 69 -10.21 1.17 15.10
N GLY A 70 -10.72 2.35 15.46
CA GLY A 70 -10.24 3.13 16.61
C GLY A 70 -8.97 3.96 16.37
N LEU A 71 -8.28 3.78 15.24
CA LEU A 71 -7.04 4.52 14.92
C LEU A 71 -7.16 5.43 13.69
N GLY A 72 -8.07 5.12 12.77
CA GLY A 72 -8.30 5.92 11.56
C GLY A 72 -7.77 5.23 10.31
N GLU A 73 -7.26 6.02 9.37
CA GLU A 73 -6.79 5.53 8.06
C GLU A 73 -5.37 6.02 7.81
N ASP A 74 -4.55 5.17 7.20
CA ASP A 74 -3.20 5.52 6.78
C ASP A 74 -2.83 4.78 5.48
N LEU A 75 -1.71 5.18 4.87
CA LEU A 75 -1.17 4.63 3.63
C LEU A 75 -0.01 3.69 3.94
N PHE A 76 -0.03 2.50 3.34
CA PHE A 76 0.99 1.47 3.55
C PHE A 76 1.50 0.95 2.21
N PHE A 77 2.77 0.61 2.15
CA PHE A 77 3.28 -0.19 1.04
C PHE A 77 2.77 -1.62 1.17
N VAL A 78 2.70 -2.33 0.04
CA VAL A 78 2.32 -3.75 0.01
C VAL A 78 3.26 -4.59 0.90
N ARG A 79 4.55 -4.26 0.96
CA ARG A 79 5.55 -4.91 1.83
C ARG A 79 5.35 -4.69 3.33
N GLU A 80 4.56 -3.68 3.71
CA GLU A 80 4.24 -3.35 5.10
C GLU A 80 2.95 -4.07 5.57
N LEU A 81 2.38 -4.93 4.73
CA LEU A 81 1.21 -5.75 5.02
C LEU A 81 1.59 -7.23 5.06
N ASP A 82 1.18 -7.91 6.12
CA ASP A 82 1.38 -9.34 6.34
C ASP A 82 0.21 -10.17 5.80
N GLY A 83 0.53 -11.40 5.40
CA GLY A 83 -0.47 -12.43 5.11
C GLY A 83 -1.26 -12.20 3.82
N LEU A 84 -0.76 -11.35 2.93
CA LEU A 84 -1.38 -11.14 1.63
C LEU A 84 -1.42 -12.46 0.83
N PRO A 85 -2.55 -12.79 0.19
CA PRO A 85 -2.62 -13.97 -0.63
C PRO A 85 -1.62 -13.86 -1.78
N ALA A 86 -0.98 -14.98 -2.14
CA ALA A 86 -0.12 -15.08 -3.32
C ALA A 86 -0.97 -15.00 -4.61
N ARG A 87 -1.56 -13.84 -4.88
CA ARG A 87 -2.25 -13.54 -6.14
C ARG A 87 -1.19 -13.10 -7.16
N ALA A 88 -1.35 -13.60 -8.38
CA ALA A 88 -0.33 -13.62 -9.42
C ALA A 88 0.13 -12.22 -9.86
N GLY A 89 1.45 -12.04 -9.99
CA GLY A 89 2.11 -10.85 -10.54
C GLY A 89 3.30 -10.35 -9.71
N ALA A 90 4.25 -11.23 -9.36
CA ALA A 90 5.56 -11.28 -10.00
C ALA A 90 6.34 -9.93 -10.03
N ALA A 91 7.42 -9.91 -9.23
CA ALA A 91 8.54 -8.97 -9.25
C ALA A 91 8.27 -7.54 -8.70
N PHE A 92 8.15 -7.45 -7.37
CA PHE A 92 8.67 -6.29 -6.65
C PHE A 92 10.19 -6.19 -6.90
N ARG A 93 10.57 -5.62 -8.03
CA ARG A 93 11.94 -5.17 -8.23
C ARG A 93 12.06 -3.87 -7.44
N ALA A 94 12.42 -4.01 -6.16
CA ALA A 94 12.97 -2.91 -5.39
C ALA A 94 14.00 -2.22 -6.29
N LEU A 95 13.72 -0.99 -6.72
CA LEU A 95 14.78 -0.17 -7.29
C LEU A 95 15.86 -0.09 -6.21
N PRO A 96 17.11 -0.49 -6.50
CA PRO A 96 18.18 -0.31 -5.54
C PRO A 96 18.28 1.18 -5.19
N PRO A 97 18.60 1.56 -3.94
CA PRO A 97 18.79 2.95 -3.59
C PRO A 97 19.81 3.55 -4.54
N ALA A 98 19.46 4.70 -5.13
CA ALA A 98 20.37 5.48 -5.94
C ALA A 98 21.65 5.72 -5.13
N ARG A 99 22.73 5.02 -5.49
CA ARG A 99 24.07 5.35 -5.01
C ARG A 99 24.39 6.74 -5.54
N ALA A 100 24.32 7.74 -4.67
CA ALA A 100 25.00 9.00 -4.91
C ALA A 100 26.51 8.71 -5.00
N CYS A 101 27.09 9.08 -6.14
CA CYS A 101 28.54 9.16 -6.33
C CYS A 101 29.11 10.39 -5.63
#